data_AF-A0A938Y1V8-F1
#
_entry.id   AF-A0A938Y1V8-F1
#
_cell.length_a   1.000
_cell.length_b   1.000
_cell.length_c   1.000
_cell.angle_alpha   90.00
_cell.angle_beta   90.00
_cell.angle_gamma   90.00
#
_symmetry.space_group_name_H-M   'P 1'
#
loop_
_entity.id
_entity.type
_entity.pdbx_description
1 polymer ?
#
loop_
_entity_poly.entity_id
_entity_poly.type
_entity_poly.pdbx_seq_one_letter_code
_entity_poly.pdbx_strand_id
1 'polypeptide(L)' 'MSQQDRIIQIEGKETAIHAEHPVEVVCLEHVEEAIDDYVNQYEVAPDTFPLEKVADPAVGHNCAVCGQPGAVVLLHVKGL' A
#
# COMPACT_ATOMS: atom_id res chain seq x y z
N MET A 1 20.75 2.14 -12.49
CA MET A 1 19.75 3.17 -12.18
C MET A 1 19.40 2.98 -10.72
N SER A 2 19.69 3.96 -9.88
CA SER A 2 19.52 3.84 -8.43
C SER A 2 18.03 3.77 -8.11
N GLN A 3 17.51 2.57 -7.90
CA GLN A 3 16.14 2.37 -7.41
C GLN A 3 16.13 2.92 -5.99
N GLN A 4 15.43 4.03 -5.78
CA GLN A 4 15.32 4.65 -4.46
C GLN A 4 14.26 3.87 -3.68
N ASP A 5 14.70 2.89 -2.87
CA ASP A 5 13.82 2.19 -1.94
C ASP A 5 13.26 3.19 -0.92
N ARG A 6 11.95 3.14 -0.65
CA ARG A 6 11.34 3.91 0.44
C ARG A 6 11.21 2.99 1.64
N ILE A 7 11.59 3.48 2.82
CA ILE A 7 11.42 2.75 4.08
C ILE A 7 10.18 3.28 4.77
N ILE A 8 9.27 2.38 5.13
CA ILE A 8 8.05 2.69 5.87
C ILE A 8 7.98 1.82 7.12
N GLN A 9 7.32 2.30 8.18
CA GLN A 9 7.12 1.49 9.38
C GLN A 9 5.81 0.71 9.27
N ILE A 10 5.90 -0.62 9.28
CA ILE A 10 4.75 -1.54 9.28
C ILE A 10 4.88 -2.43 10.51
N GLU A 11 3.86 -2.47 11.37
CA GLU A 11 3.85 -3.26 12.61
C GLU A 11 5.05 -2.97 13.54
N GLY A 12 5.55 -1.73 13.53
CA GLY A 12 6.74 -1.34 14.29
C GLY A 12 8.06 -1.87 13.73
N LYS A 13 8.07 -2.42 12.52
CA LYS A 13 9.27 -2.83 11.78
C LYS A 13 9.51 -1.88 10.62
N GLU A 14 10.78 -1.61 10.33
CA GLU A 14 11.19 -0.89 9.13
C GLU A 14 11.12 -1.85 7.94
N THR A 15 10.21 -1.55 7.01
CA THR A 15 9.96 -2.32 5.80
C THR A 15 10.37 -1.48 4.59
N ALA A 16 11.25 -2.04 3.77
CA ALA A 16 11.59 -1.43 2.48
C ALA A 16 10.49 -1.75 1.46
N ILE A 17 10.04 -0.74 0.72
CA ILE A 17 9.04 -0.85 -0.33
C ILE A 17 9.59 -0.37 -1.67
N HIS A 18 9.05 -0.93 -2.74
CA HIS A 18 9.33 -0.51 -4.11
C HIS A 18 8.71 0.86 -4.34
N ALA A 19 9.51 1.93 -4.35
CA ALA A 19 9.01 3.30 -4.56
C ALA A 19 8.46 3.56 -5.97
N GLU A 20 8.71 2.64 -6.90
CA GLU A 20 8.15 2.63 -8.25
C GLU A 20 6.65 2.25 -8.28
N HIS A 21 6.12 1.66 -7.20
CA HIS A 21 4.70 1.34 -7.13
C HIS A 21 4.00 2.21 -6.07
N PRO A 22 2.74 2.60 -6.32
CA PRO A 22 2.05 3.50 -5.41
C PRO A 22 1.72 2.80 -4.10
N VAL A 23 1.61 3.62 -3.06
CA VAL A 23 1.02 3.21 -1.78
C VAL A 23 -0.40 3.75 -1.77
N GLU A 24 -1.38 2.85 -1.82
CA GLU A 24 -2.79 3.20 -1.88
C GLU A 24 -3.51 2.76 -0.61
N VAL A 25 -4.59 3.45 -0.27
CA VAL A 25 -5.40 3.13 0.91
C VAL A 25 -6.82 2.88 0.46
N VAL A 26 -7.43 1.81 0.96
CA VAL A 26 -8.77 1.38 0.60
C VAL A 26 -9.54 0.88 1.81
N CYS A 27 -10.87 0.90 1.72
CA CYS A 27 -11.72 0.27 2.72
C CYS A 27 -11.83 -1.24 2.47
N LEU A 28 -12.37 -1.98 3.44
CA LEU A 28 -12.54 -3.43 3.34
C LEU A 28 -13.49 -3.86 2.21
N GLU A 29 -14.39 -2.99 1.77
CA GLU A 29 -15.32 -3.32 0.69
C GLU A 29 -14.67 -3.24 -0.69
N HIS A 30 -13.71 -2.34 -0.89
CA HIS A 30 -13.03 -2.13 -2.18
C HIS A 30 -11.62 -2.73 -2.22
N VAL A 31 -11.21 -3.47 -1.18
CA VAL A 31 -9.85 -4.02 -1.11
C VAL A 31 -9.59 -5.04 -2.22
N GLU A 32 -10.55 -5.91 -2.52
CA GLU A 32 -10.39 -6.93 -3.57
C GLU A 32 -10.31 -6.30 -4.96
N GLU A 33 -11.22 -5.37 -5.26
CA GLU A 33 -11.21 -4.60 -6.51
C GLU A 33 -9.89 -3.83 -6.68
N ALA A 34 -9.43 -3.18 -5.60
CA ALA A 34 -8.19 -2.42 -5.64
C ALA A 34 -6.95 -3.32 -5.84
N ILE A 35 -6.93 -4.53 -5.27
CA ILE A 35 -5.84 -5.49 -5.51
C ILE A 35 -5.82 -5.89 -6.98
N ASP A 36 -6.98 -6.25 -7.54
CA ASP A 36 -7.08 -6.63 -8.96
C ASP A 36 -6.64 -5.48 -9.86
N ASP A 37 -7.09 -4.25 -9.58
CA ASP A 37 -6.68 -3.05 -10.32
C ASP A 37 -5.18 -2.77 -10.21
N TYR A 38 -4.59 -3.00 -9.04
CA TYR A 38 -3.15 -2.85 -8.84
C TYR A 38 -2.37 -3.87 -9.67
N VAL A 39 -2.80 -5.14 -9.66
CA VAL A 39 -2.19 -6.20 -10.49
C VAL A 39 -2.32 -5.87 -11.97
N ASN A 40 -3.49 -5.40 -12.40
CA ASN A 40 -3.73 -5.03 -13.79
C ASN A 40 -2.86 -3.84 -14.24
N GLN A 41 -2.59 -2.88 -13.35
CA GLN A 41 -1.82 -1.67 -13.66
C GLN A 41 -0.30 -1.87 -13.58
N TYR A 42 0.17 -2.60 -12.57
CA TYR A 42 1.58 -2.73 -12.24
C TYR A 42 2.15 -4.13 -12.52
N GLU A 43 1.33 -5.05 -13.03
CA GLU A 43 1.68 -6.45 -13.34
C GLU A 43 2.25 -7.21 -12.12
N VAL A 44 1.89 -6.78 -10.90
CA VAL A 44 2.39 -7.31 -9.64
C VAL A 44 1.32 -7.29 -8.57
N ALA A 45 1.31 -8.31 -7.71
CA ALA A 45 0.42 -8.36 -6.56
C ALA A 45 0.91 -7.39 -5.47
N PRO A 46 0.08 -6.45 -5.00
CA PRO A 46 0.41 -5.65 -3.84
C PRO A 46 0.34 -6.51 -2.56
N ASP A 47 1.19 -6.18 -1.61
CA ASP A 47 1.03 -6.58 -0.22
C ASP A 47 -0.03 -5.71 0.44
N THR A 48 -0.82 -6.33 1.32
CA THR A 48 -1.87 -5.64 2.06
C THR A 48 -1.59 -5.62 3.54
N PHE A 49 -1.68 -4.43 4.13
CA PHE A 49 -1.48 -4.24 5.57
C PHE A 49 -2.61 -3.40 6.16
N PRO A 50 -3.05 -3.66 7.40
CA PRO A 50 -4.00 -2.78 8.07
C PRO A 50 -3.43 -1.37 8.23
N LEU A 51 -4.21 -0.33 7.93
CA LEU A 51 -3.79 1.07 8.01
C LEU A 51 -3.29 1.44 9.41
N GLU A 52 -3.93 0.92 10.46
CA GLU A 52 -3.50 1.13 11.85
C GLU A 52 -2.09 0.62 12.17
N LYS A 53 -1.58 -0.31 11.36
CA LYS A 53 -0.24 -0.89 11.49
C LYS A 53 0.80 -0.18 10.65
N VAL A 54 0.40 0.68 9.72
CA VAL A 54 1.30 1.44 8.86
C VAL A 54 1.49 2.84 9.44
N ALA A 55 2.68 3.10 9.95
CA ALA A 55 3.06 4.40 10.50
C ALA A 55 3.89 5.17 9.46
N ASP A 56 3.19 5.86 8.55
CA ASP A 56 3.82 6.74 7.58
C ASP A 56 2.93 7.96 7.28
N PRO A 57 3.42 9.20 7.49
CA PRO A 57 2.63 10.42 7.31
C PRO A 57 2.27 10.74 5.86
N ALA A 58 2.93 10.13 4.88
CA ALA A 58 2.63 10.30 3.46
C ALA A 58 1.60 9.27 2.95
N VAL A 59 1.14 8.35 3.80
CA VAL A 59 0.05 7.42 3.48
C VAL A 59 -1.30 8.10 3.74
N GLY A 60 -2.21 7.97 2.77
CA GLY A 60 -3.57 8.49 2.89
C GLY A 60 -4.36 7.82 4.01
N HIS A 61 -5.45 8.44 4.46
CA HIS A 61 -6.34 7.85 5.48
C HIS A 61 -7.73 7.51 4.92
N ASN A 62 -7.91 7.73 3.63
CA ASN A 62 -9.18 7.59 2.92
C ASN A 62 -9.03 6.57 1.80
N CYS A 63 -10.11 5.87 1.51
CA CYS A 63 -10.23 4.96 0.40
C CYS A 63 -10.09 5.72 -0.92
N ALA A 64 -9.17 5.29 -1.78
CA ALA A 64 -8.94 5.87 -3.09
C ALA A 64 -10.15 5.71 -4.04
N VAL A 65 -10.99 4.69 -3.81
CA VAL A 65 -12.17 4.39 -4.64
C VAL A 65 -13.39 5.21 -4.23
N CYS A 66 -13.79 5.15 -2.96
CA CYS A 66 -15.05 5.76 -2.49
C CYS A 66 -14.88 6.99 -1.58
N GLY A 67 -13.65 7.34 -1.20
CA GLY A 67 -13.34 8.47 -0.31
C GLY A 67 -13.69 8.28 1.17
N GLN A 68 -14.33 7.17 1.55
CA GLN A 68 -14.61 6.81 2.95
C GLN A 68 -13.32 6.52 3.73
N PRO A 69 -13.34 6.43 5.07
CA PRO A 69 -12.16 6.05 5.83
C PRO A 69 -11.56 4.72 5.34
N GLY A 70 -10.25 4.75 5.09
CA GLY A 70 -9.49 3.58 4.69
C GLY A 70 -9.23 2.65 5.86
N ALA A 71 -9.06 1.37 5.57
CA ALA A 71 -8.75 0.34 6.56
C ALA A 71 -7.51 -0.48 6.16
N VAL A 72 -7.21 -0.57 4.87
CA VAL A 72 -6.13 -1.39 4.31
C VAL A 72 -5.25 -0.53 3.43
N VAL A 73 -3.95 -0.75 3.53
CA VAL A 73 -2.93 -0.13 2.69
C VAL A 73 -2.40 -1.18 1.72
N LEU A 74 -2.40 -0.85 0.43
CA LEU A 74 -1.82 -1.64 -0.66
C LEU A 74 -0.48 -1.03 -1.01
N LEU A 75 0.57 -1.84 -1.00
CA LEU A 75 1.93 -1.42 -1.33
C LEU A 75 2.75 -2.64 -1.73
N HIS A 76 3.89 -2.45 -2.40
CA HIS A 76 4.77 -3.57 -2.76
C HIS A 76 6.02 -3.56 -1.88
N VAL A 77 6.15 -4.54 -0.99
CA VAL A 77 7.33 -4.69 -0.14
C VAL A 77 8.47 -5.35 -0.90
N LYS A 78 9.69 -4.95 -0.57
CA LYS A 78 10.88 -5.54 -1.14
C LYS A 78 11.31 -6.74 -0.30
N GLY A 79 11.13 -7.94 -0.84
CA GLY A 79 11.69 -9.18 -0.28
C GLY A 79 10.75 -10.04 0.56
N LEU A 80 9.44 -10.01 0.31
CA LEU A 80 8.55 -11.12 0.69
C LEU A 80 8.55 -12.22 -0.38
#